data_AF-A0A7W1CCU9-F1
#
_entry.id   AF-A0A7W1CCU9-F1
#
_cell.length_a   1.000
_cell.length_b   1.000
_cell.length_c   1.000
_cell.angle_alpha   90.00
_cell.angle_beta   90.00
_cell.angle_gamma   90.00
#
_symmetry.space_group_name_H-M   'P 1'
#
loop_
_entity.id
_entity.type
_entity.pdbx_description
1 polymer ?
#
loop_
_entity_poly.entity_id
_entity_poly.type
_entity_poly.pdbx_seq_one_letter_code
_entity_poly.pdbx_strand_id
1 'polypeptide(L)' 'MNVAEHNQMGKAELPLSATYIVNQKGEIVYAFLEPDYKKRAAPETIIETLSKINLATAAKK' A
#
# COMPACT_ATOMS: atom_id res chain seq x y z
N MET A 1 18.77 14.84 17.52
CA MET A 1 17.39 14.73 17.02
C MET A 1 16.72 13.61 17.80
N ASN A 2 15.69 13.90 18.59
CA ASN A 2 15.01 12.92 19.43
C ASN A 2 13.82 12.32 18.67
N VAL A 3 13.95 11.06 18.24
CA VAL A 3 12.95 10.36 17.43
C VAL A 3 11.62 10.21 18.20
N ALA A 4 11.66 10.10 19.52
CA ALA A 4 10.47 9.92 20.35
C ALA A 4 9.59 11.19 20.41
N GLU A 5 10.19 12.39 20.37
CA GLU A 5 9.46 13.65 20.38
C GLU A 5 8.77 13.92 19.03
N HIS A 6 9.39 13.51 17.91
CA HIS A 6 8.78 13.64 16.59
C HIS A 6 7.65 12.63 16.33
N ASN A 7 7.71 11.45 16.94
CA ASN A 7 6.72 10.40 16.71
C ASN A 7 5.45 10.55 17.55
N GLN A 8 5.34 11.56 18.45
CA GLN A 8 4.15 11.88 19.27
C GLN A 8 3.54 10.72 20.08
N MET A 9 4.20 9.55 20.13
CA MET A 9 3.72 8.33 20.77
C MET A 9 4.49 7.98 22.05
N GLY A 10 5.43 8.84 22.49
CA GLY A 10 6.28 8.58 23.66
C GLY A 10 7.23 7.37 23.51
N LYS A 11 7.26 6.76 22.32
CA LYS A 11 8.08 5.60 21.95
C LYS A 11 8.63 5.78 20.55
N ALA A 12 9.83 5.27 20.31
CA ALA A 12 10.43 5.20 18.97
C ALA A 12 9.89 3.99 18.20
N GLU A 13 8.58 3.99 17.90
CA GLU A 13 7.95 2.98 17.05
C GLU A 13 7.82 3.55 15.63
N LEU A 14 8.22 2.77 14.63
CA LEU A 14 8.03 3.13 13.24
C LEU A 14 6.60 2.77 12.83
N PRO A 15 5.88 3.65 12.10
CA PRO A 15 4.59 3.28 11.54
C PRO A 15 4.75 2.11 10.56
N LEU A 16 3.81 1.16 10.61
CA LEU A 16 3.73 0.06 9.64
C LEU A 16 3.51 0.64 8.24
N SER A 17 4.41 0.32 7.31
CA SER A 17 4.22 0.67 5.91
C SER A 17 3.11 -0.20 5.30
N ALA A 18 2.27 0.42 4.47
CA ALA A 18 1.24 -0.29 3.73
C ALA A 18 1.14 0.26 2.31
N THR A 19 0.79 -0.60 1.36
CA THR A 19 0.44 -0.21 -0.01
C THR A 19 -0.90 -0.81 -0.37
N TYR A 20 -1.84 0.04 -0.78
CA TYR A 20 -3.18 -0.37 -1.21
C TYR A 20 -3.42 0.07 -2.65
N ILE A 21 -4.16 -0.75 -3.39
CA ILE A 21 -4.82 -0.32 -4.63
C ILE A 21 -6.32 -0.35 -4.38
N VAL A 22 -6.96 0.79 -4.61
CA VAL A 22 -8.40 0.97 -4.41
C VAL A 22 -9.03 1.19 -5.77
N ASN A 23 -10.09 0.43 -6.09
CA ASN A 23 -10.80 0.58 -7.36
C ASN A 23 -11.76 1.79 -7.32
N GLN A 24 -12.40 2.11 -8.45
CA GLN A 24 -13.34 3.24 -8.55
C GLN A 24 -14.62 3.08 -7.72
N LYS A 25 -14.90 1.89 -7.20
CA LYS A 25 -16.01 1.63 -6.26
C LYS A 25 -15.62 1.85 -4.80
N GLY A 26 -14.36 2.22 -4.54
CA GLY A 26 -13.83 2.37 -3.18
C GLY A 26 -13.42 1.05 -2.53
N GLU A 27 -13.32 -0.05 -3.29
CA GLU A 27 -12.95 -1.36 -2.75
C GLU A 27 -11.42 -1.55 -2.82
N ILE A 28 -10.84 -2.08 -1.74
CA ILE A 28 -9.43 -2.48 -1.72
C ILE A 28 -9.28 -3.76 -2.54
N VAL A 29 -8.56 -3.68 -3.66
CA VAL A 29 -8.32 -4.80 -4.57
C VAL A 29 -6.89 -5.34 -4.51
N TYR A 30 -6.02 -4.67 -3.75
CA TYR A 30 -4.69 -5.13 -3.37
C TYR A 30 -4.28 -4.49 -2.06
N ALA A 31 -3.61 -5.26 -1.21
CA ALA A 31 -3.01 -4.81 0.04
C ALA A 31 -1.64 -5.48 0.22
N PHE A 32 -0.63 -4.68 0.56
CA PHE A 32 0.67 -5.14 1.01
C PHE A 32 0.94 -4.57 2.40
N LEU A 33 1.07 -5.46 3.37
CA LEU A 33 1.22 -5.16 4.80
C LEU A 33 2.36 -6.02 5.33
N GLU A 34 3.57 -5.47 5.41
CA GLU A 34 4.76 -6.19 5.90
C GLU A 34 5.31 -5.50 7.16
N PRO A 35 5.38 -6.21 8.31
CA PRO A 35 5.96 -5.68 9.54
C PRO A 35 7.42 -5.27 9.39
N ASP A 36 8.15 -5.92 8.48
CA ASP A 36 9.49 -5.50 8.11
C ASP A 36 9.42 -4.28 7.19
N TYR A 37 9.66 -3.10 7.76
CA TYR A 37 9.65 -1.81 7.06
C TYR A 37 10.62 -1.71 5.87
N LYS A 38 11.59 -2.62 5.76
CA LYS A 38 12.49 -2.69 4.59
C LYS A 38 11.84 -3.33 3.38
N LYS A 39 10.80 -4.15 3.58
CA LYS A 39 10.02 -4.73 2.50
C LYS A 39 8.98 -3.74 2.00
N ARG A 40 8.81 -3.72 0.68
CA ARG A 40 7.85 -2.86 -0.02
C ARG A 40 7.15 -3.67 -1.10
N ALA A 41 5.96 -3.24 -1.48
CA ALA A 41 5.29 -3.76 -2.66
C ALA A 41 6.19 -3.55 -3.89
N ALA A 42 6.38 -4.60 -4.68
CA ALA A 42 7.16 -4.51 -5.90
C ALA A 42 6.42 -3.63 -6.94
N PRO A 43 7.09 -2.68 -7.61
CA PRO A 43 6.45 -1.85 -8.64
C PRO A 43 5.78 -2.67 -9.75
N GLU A 44 6.37 -3.80 -10.11
CA GLU A 44 5.88 -4.72 -11.13
C GLU A 44 4.51 -5.29 -10.74
N THR A 45 4.35 -5.72 -9.48
CA THR A 45 3.08 -6.21 -8.94
C THR A 45 2.01 -5.12 -8.98
N ILE A 46 2.37 -3.87 -8.71
CA ILE A 46 1.44 -2.74 -8.77
C ILE A 46 0.96 -2.53 -10.20
N ILE A 47 1.88 -2.48 -11.18
CA ILE A 47 1.57 -2.27 -12.60
C ILE A 47 0.70 -3.41 -13.14
N GLU A 48 1.05 -4.66 -12.82
CA GLU A 48 0.28 -5.83 -13.25
C GLU A 48 -1.14 -5.80 -12.68
N THR A 49 -1.29 -5.45 -11.40
CA THR A 49 -2.60 -5.34 -10.74
C THR A 49 -3.46 -4.26 -11.39
N LEU A 50 -2.89 -3.07 -11.63
CA LEU A 50 -3.59 -1.97 -12.31
C LEU A 50 -4.01 -2.36 -13.74
N SER A 51 -3.14 -3.06 -14.46
CA SER A 51 -3.42 -3.55 -15.81
C SER A 51 -4.60 -4.53 -15.81
N LYS A 52 -4.63 -5.48 -14.86
CA LYS A 52 -5.74 -6.42 -14.69
C LYS A 52 -7.07 -5.70 -14.37
N ILE A 53 -7.03 -4.69 -13.51
CA ILE A 53 -8.22 -3.89 -13.17
C ILE A 53 -8.75 -3.17 -14.41
N ASN A 54 -7.87 -2.55 -15.19
CA ASN A 54 -8.26 -1.84 -16.41
C ASN A 54 -8.83 -2.79 -17.48
N LEU A 55 -8.21 -3.96 -17.68
CA LEU A 55 -8.70 -4.98 -18.61
C LEU A 55 -10.09 -5.52 -18.20
N ALA A 56 -10.29 -5.80 -16.90
CA ALA A 56 -11.58 -6.21 -16.37
C ALA A 56 -12.67 -5.12 -16.52
N THR A 57 -12.27 -3.85 -16.53
CA THR A 57 -13.18 -2.71 -16.74
C THR A 57 -13.51 -2.53 -18.22
N ALA A 58 -12.55 -2.73 -19.13
CA ALA A 58 -12.75 -2.65 -20.56
C ALA A 58 -13.62 -3.78 -21.11
N ALA A 59 -13.52 -5.00 -20.57
CA ALA A 59 -14.33 -6.15 -20.98
C ALA A 59 -15.80 -6.07 -20.52
N LYS A 60 -16.15 -5.13 -19.63
CA LYS A 60 -17.51 -4.90 -19.14
C LYS A 60 -18.26 -3.79 -19.87
N LYS A 61 -17.65 -3.19 -20.90
CA LYS A 61 -18.25 -2.13 -21.72
C LYS A 61 -18.62 -2.68 -23.09
#